data_AF-A0A1H8KKS1-F1
#
_entry.id   AF-A0A1H8KKS1-F1
#
_cell.length_a   1.000
_cell.length_b   1.000
_cell.length_c   1.000
_cell.angle_alpha   90.00
_cell.angle_beta   90.00
_cell.angle_gamma   90.00
#
_symmetry.space_group_name_H-M   'P 1'
#
loop_
_entity.id
_entity.type
_entity.pdbx_description
1 polymer ?
#
loop_
_entity_poly.entity_id
_entity_poly.type
_entity_poly.pdbx_seq_one_letter_code
_entity_poly.pdbx_strand_id
1 'polypeptide(L)'
;MKKTIFVAIGLTASMLLSACGANDESESNGTTGENNVATENETLDIKQLVNDYSVKNLEAQSASINSHQLVVKNGDDQQETYDLPEDEFFVSIAPFIDQTHP
;
A
#
# COMPACT_ATOMS: atom_id res chain seq x y z
N MET A 1 -37.56 10.30 -30.29
CA MET A 1 -38.70 11.18 -29.95
C MET A 1 -39.03 11.01 -28.46
N LYS A 2 -39.29 12.13 -27.77
CA LYS A 2 -40.09 12.33 -26.53
C LYS A 2 -39.71 11.49 -25.29
N LYS A 3 -38.82 11.99 -24.40
CA LYS A 3 -39.07 12.70 -23.11
C LYS A 3 -39.95 11.88 -22.15
N THR A 4 -39.52 11.61 -20.92
CA THR A 4 -39.73 12.44 -19.71
C THR A 4 -38.66 12.12 -18.65
N ILE A 5 -37.76 13.02 -18.23
CA ILE A 5 -37.89 14.04 -17.16
C ILE A 5 -38.69 13.58 -15.94
N PHE A 6 -37.97 13.24 -14.86
CA PHE A 6 -38.43 13.42 -13.48
C PHE A 6 -37.56 14.51 -12.84
N VAL A 7 -38.19 15.66 -12.62
CA VAL A 7 -37.71 16.74 -11.74
C VAL A 7 -38.31 16.47 -10.37
N ALA A 8 -37.50 16.54 -9.30
CA ALA A 8 -37.75 17.46 -8.18
C ALA A 8 -37.00 17.10 -6.89
N ILE A 9 -36.17 18.06 -6.47
CA ILE A 9 -36.13 18.66 -5.13
C ILE A 9 -35.45 17.85 -4.01
N GLY A 10 -34.28 18.34 -3.64
CA GLY A 10 -33.61 18.05 -2.38
C GLY A 10 -32.56 19.10 -2.04
N LEU A 11 -32.91 20.39 -2.15
CA LEU A 11 -32.07 21.51 -1.73
C LEU A 11 -32.04 21.53 -0.19
N THR A 12 -31.08 20.83 0.40
CA THR A 12 -30.79 20.93 1.84
C THR A 12 -29.47 21.65 2.02
N ALA A 13 -29.61 22.96 2.20
CA ALA A 13 -28.57 23.81 2.74
C ALA A 13 -28.52 23.63 4.26
N SER A 14 -27.36 23.25 4.79
CA SER A 14 -27.03 23.40 6.21
C SER A 14 -25.58 23.84 6.35
N MET A 15 -25.38 25.14 6.10
CA MET A 15 -24.84 26.12 7.04
C MET A 15 -24.19 25.55 8.33
N LEU A 16 -22.88 25.71 8.48
CA LEU A 16 -22.20 26.69 9.38
C LEU A 16 -20.86 26.18 9.93
N LEU A 17 -19.90 27.10 9.94
CA LEU A 17 -18.54 26.97 10.45
C LEU A 17 -18.51 26.80 11.98
N SER A 18 -17.55 26.04 12.49
CA SER A 18 -16.95 26.15 13.84
C SER A 18 -15.50 25.71 13.71
N ALA A 19 -14.53 26.62 13.75
CA ALA A 19 -13.97 27.34 14.90
C ALA A 19 -12.84 26.55 15.59
N CYS A 20 -11.70 27.24 15.74
CA CYS A 20 -10.40 26.79 16.21
C CYS A 20 -10.37 25.92 17.49
N GLY A 21 -9.44 24.97 17.51
CA GLY A 21 -8.64 24.60 18.68
C GLY A 21 -7.19 24.46 18.20
N ALA A 22 -6.35 25.46 18.46
CA ALA A 22 -5.29 25.38 19.47
C ALA A 22 -4.26 24.27 19.17
N ASN A 23 -3.27 24.66 18.37
CA ASN A 23 -1.83 24.42 18.54
C ASN A 23 -1.45 23.12 19.28
N ASP A 24 -1.06 22.11 18.50
CA ASP A 24 0.09 21.29 18.85
C ASP A 24 0.91 21.11 17.56
N GLU A 25 2.12 21.61 17.65
CA GLU A 25 3.23 21.50 16.72
C GLU A 25 3.34 20.14 16.00
N SER A 26 3.24 20.18 14.68
CA SER A 26 3.85 19.18 13.79
C SER A 26 4.21 19.87 12.49
N GLU A 27 5.52 19.90 12.26
CA GLU A 27 6.17 20.61 11.17
C GLU A 27 5.66 20.11 9.81
N SER A 28 5.19 21.07 9.03
CA SER A 28 4.97 20.95 7.61
C SER A 28 6.32 20.89 6.91
N ASN A 29 6.48 19.92 5.99
CA ASN A 29 7.29 20.19 4.83
C ASN A 29 6.68 19.58 3.56
N GLY A 30 6.23 20.47 2.66
CA GLY A 30 6.39 20.29 1.22
C GLY A 30 5.30 19.55 0.45
N THR A 31 4.20 20.25 0.14
CA THR A 31 3.32 19.94 -0.99
C THR A 31 3.97 20.40 -2.30
N THR A 32 3.90 19.61 -3.38
CA THR A 32 3.59 20.07 -4.75
C THR A 32 3.25 18.84 -5.60
N GLY A 33 2.03 18.79 -6.13
CA GLY A 33 1.47 17.63 -6.80
C GLY A 33 1.76 17.54 -8.29
N GLU A 34 1.68 16.33 -8.82
CA GLU A 34 1.45 16.03 -10.23
C GLU A 34 0.47 14.86 -10.36
N ASN A 35 -0.50 15.04 -11.25
CA ASN A 35 -1.63 14.18 -11.47
C ASN A 35 -1.19 12.79 -11.94
N ASN A 36 -1.24 11.80 -11.05
CA ASN A 36 -1.37 10.41 -11.46
C ASN A 36 -2.73 9.94 -10.99
N VAL A 37 -3.59 9.61 -11.94
CA VAL A 37 -4.79 8.82 -11.68
C VAL A 37 -4.29 7.44 -11.20
N ALA A 38 -3.96 7.37 -9.91
CA ALA A 38 -3.87 6.13 -9.20
C ALA A 38 -5.30 5.64 -9.09
N THR A 39 -5.66 4.69 -9.95
CA THR A 39 -6.77 3.78 -9.68
C THR A 39 -6.69 3.40 -8.21
N GLU A 40 -7.76 3.63 -7.44
CA GLU A 40 -7.91 3.18 -6.06
C GLU A 40 -7.84 1.64 -6.03
N ASN A 41 -6.62 1.13 -6.16
CA ASN A 41 -6.22 -0.18 -5.70
C ASN A 41 -5.73 0.07 -4.28
N GLU A 42 -6.26 -0.67 -3.32
CA GLU A 42 -5.70 -0.76 -1.98
C GLU A 42 -4.18 -0.74 -2.10
N THR A 43 -3.54 0.31 -1.60
CA THR A 43 -2.10 0.50 -1.72
C THR A 43 -1.45 -0.67 -1.00
N LEU A 44 -0.97 -1.65 -1.76
CA LEU A 44 -0.34 -2.85 -1.24
C LEU A 44 0.85 -2.42 -0.36
N ASP A 45 0.77 -2.68 0.94
CA ASP A 45 1.88 -2.41 1.84
C ASP A 45 2.96 -3.48 1.63
N ILE A 46 3.94 -3.15 0.78
CA ILE A 46 5.03 -4.05 0.43
C ILE A 46 5.86 -4.46 1.65
N LYS A 47 5.98 -3.61 2.67
CA LYS A 47 6.74 -3.95 3.90
C LYS A 47 6.00 -5.01 4.70
N GLN A 48 4.67 -4.84 4.83
CA GLN A 48 3.83 -5.83 5.48
C GLN A 48 3.87 -7.15 4.71
N LEU A 49 3.78 -7.12 3.38
CA LEU A 49 3.82 -8.31 2.55
C LEU A 49 5.13 -9.08 2.69
N VAL A 50 6.28 -8.39 2.63
CA VAL A 50 7.61 -9.00 2.84
C VAL A 50 7.71 -9.60 4.24
N ASN A 51 7.23 -8.89 5.27
CA ASN A 51 7.20 -9.40 6.64
C ASN A 51 6.37 -10.68 6.74
N ASP A 52 5.15 -10.67 6.20
CA ASP A 52 4.22 -11.78 6.28
C ASP A 52 4.74 -13.05 5.61
N TYR A 53 5.44 -12.94 4.47
CA TYR A 53 6.15 -14.09 3.90
C TYR A 53 7.37 -14.50 4.71
N SER A 54 8.12 -13.55 5.27
CA SER A 54 9.34 -13.82 6.06
C SER A 54 9.04 -14.58 7.35
N VAL A 55 7.93 -14.26 8.03
CA VAL A 55 7.49 -14.94 9.26
C VAL A 55 6.50 -16.07 9.01
N LYS A 56 6.22 -16.38 7.73
CA LYS A 56 5.28 -17.43 7.29
C LYS A 56 3.84 -17.23 7.79
N ASN A 57 3.39 -15.98 7.85
CA ASN A 57 1.96 -15.66 8.00
C ASN A 57 1.17 -15.92 6.71
N LEU A 58 1.83 -15.83 5.56
CA LEU A 58 1.27 -16.16 4.25
C LEU A 58 1.90 -17.44 3.70
N GLU A 59 1.08 -18.26 3.05
CA GLU A 59 1.53 -19.46 2.34
C GLU A 59 1.76 -19.17 0.86
N ALA A 60 2.86 -19.68 0.33
CA ALA A 60 3.19 -19.71 -1.09
C ALA A 60 4.06 -20.94 -1.35
N GLN A 61 4.14 -21.37 -2.60
CA GLN A 61 5.07 -22.45 -2.97
C GLN A 61 6.52 -21.99 -2.80
N SER A 62 6.82 -20.75 -3.20
CA SER A 62 8.08 -20.09 -2.92
C SER A 62 7.92 -18.58 -2.90
N ALA A 63 8.64 -17.92 -1.99
CA ALA A 63 8.83 -16.48 -2.01
C ALA A 63 10.33 -16.18 -1.97
N SER A 64 10.80 -15.34 -2.88
CA SER A 64 12.20 -14.93 -2.97
C SER A 64 12.29 -13.43 -3.16
N ILE A 65 13.27 -12.79 -2.52
CA ILE A 65 13.45 -11.34 -2.56
C ILE A 65 14.89 -11.00 -2.94
N ASN A 66 15.07 -9.94 -3.73
CA ASN A 66 16.37 -9.31 -3.98
C ASN A 66 16.28 -7.80 -3.67
N SER A 67 17.28 -6.99 -4.05
CA SER A 67 17.28 -5.55 -3.72
C SER A 67 16.20 -4.72 -4.45
N HIS A 68 15.56 -5.25 -5.49
CA HIS A 68 14.61 -4.50 -6.31
C HIS A 68 13.22 -5.13 -6.37
N GLN A 69 13.08 -6.43 -6.08
CA GLN A 69 11.78 -7.12 -6.23
C GLN A 69 11.58 -8.24 -5.21
N LEU A 70 10.31 -8.43 -4.85
CA LEU A 70 9.76 -9.64 -4.25
C LEU A 70 9.07 -10.47 -5.35
N VAL A 71 9.44 -11.74 -5.47
CA VAL A 71 8.84 -12.70 -6.41
C VAL A 71 8.15 -13.81 -5.62
N VAL A 72 6.86 -13.99 -5.84
CA VAL A 72 6.02 -14.99 -5.17
C VAL A 72 5.50 -15.98 -6.21
N LYS A 73 5.64 -17.28 -5.94
CA LYS A 73 5.03 -18.34 -6.74
C LYS A 73 3.96 -19.06 -5.94
N ASN A 74 2.74 -19.05 -6.46
CA ASN A 74 1.59 -19.76 -5.92
C ASN A 74 1.37 -21.06 -6.71
N GLY A 75 0.54 -21.98 -6.20
CA GLY A 75 0.19 -23.20 -6.92
C GLY A 75 -0.35 -22.89 -8.32
N ASP A 76 -0.04 -23.75 -9.29
CA ASP A 76 -0.39 -23.63 -10.73
C ASP A 76 0.46 -22.65 -11.56
N ASP A 77 1.76 -22.55 -11.27
CA ASP A 77 2.74 -21.71 -12.01
C ASP A 77 2.40 -20.21 -12.02
N GLN A 78 1.48 -19.77 -11.16
CA GLN A 78 1.15 -18.36 -11.00
C GLN A 78 2.30 -17.66 -10.27
N GLN A 79 2.98 -16.76 -10.99
CA GLN A 79 4.04 -15.93 -10.46
C GLN A 79 3.59 -14.48 -10.37
N GLU A 80 3.74 -13.90 -9.19
CA GLU A 80 3.55 -12.48 -8.94
C GLU A 80 4.90 -11.84 -8.65
N THR A 81 5.07 -10.59 -9.06
CA THR A 81 6.30 -9.83 -8.89
C THR A 81 5.93 -8.43 -8.44
N TYR A 82 6.59 -7.99 -7.38
CA TYR A 82 6.35 -6.73 -6.69
C TYR A 82 7.66 -5.94 -6.64
N ASP A 83 7.65 -4.73 -7.18
CA ASP A 83 8.80 -3.83 -7.10
C ASP A 83 9.00 -3.33 -5.67
N LEU A 84 10.25 -3.21 -5.25
CA LEU A 84 10.65 -2.68 -3.95
C LEU A 84 11.01 -1.19 -4.07
N PRO A 85 10.90 -0.42 -2.99
CA PRO A 85 11.35 0.96 -2.98
C PRO A 85 12.86 1.06 -3.20
N GLU A 86 13.30 1.93 -4.12
CA GLU A 86 14.72 2.13 -4.47
C GLU A 86 15.58 2.64 -3.30
N ASP A 87 14.98 3.41 -2.38
CA ASP A 87 15.67 4.03 -1.24
C ASP A 87 15.61 3.19 0.04
N GLU A 88 15.15 1.93 -0.04
CA GLU A 88 15.05 1.01 1.08
C GLU A 88 15.64 -0.37 0.74
N PHE A 89 16.05 -1.11 1.77
CA PHE A 89 16.54 -2.47 1.59
C PHE A 89 16.06 -3.39 2.72
N PHE A 90 15.85 -4.65 2.39
CA PHE A 90 15.39 -5.68 3.32
C PHE A 90 16.55 -6.60 3.70
N VAL A 91 16.67 -6.89 4.99
CA VAL A 91 17.67 -7.82 5.52
C VAL A 91 16.95 -8.95 6.24
N SER A 92 17.17 -10.17 5.77
CA SER A 92 16.74 -11.38 6.47
C SER A 92 17.95 -12.00 7.17
N ILE A 93 17.85 -12.21 8.48
CA ILE A 93 18.92 -12.79 9.29
C ILE A 93 18.40 -14.10 9.87
N ALA A 94 19.15 -15.18 9.65
CA ALA A 94 18.92 -16.47 10.27
C ALA A 94 20.07 -16.78 11.24
N PRO A 95 19.96 -16.39 12.53
CA PRO A 95 20.98 -16.70 13.52
C PRO A 95 21.17 -18.21 13.67
N PHE A 96 22.41 -18.62 13.93
CA PHE A 96 22.77 -20.01 14.18
C PHE A 96 23.77 -20.09 15.33
N ILE A 97 23.88 -21.27 15.95
CA ILE A 97 24.84 -21.50 17.05
C ILE A 97 26.12 -22.15 16.52
N ASP A 98 26.02 -23.34 15.92
CA ASP A 98 27.20 -24.13 15.55
C ASP A 98 27.47 -24.18 14.04
N GLN A 99 26.44 -24.28 13.21
CA GLN A 99 26.58 -24.43 11.76
C GLN A 99 25.58 -23.57 10.98
N THR A 100 26.03 -23.04 9.84
CA THR A 100 25.22 -22.26 8.89
C THR A 100 25.38 -22.78 7.46
N HIS A 101 24.68 -22.16 6.52
CA HIS A 101 24.74 -22.42 5.09
C HIS A 101 25.45 -21.26 4.37
N PRO A 102 26.32 -21.52 3.38
CA PRO A 102 26.97 -20.50 2.55
C PRO A 102 26.06 -19.94 1.44
#